data_AF-A0A962QET2-F1
#
_entry.id   AF-A0A962QET2-F1
#
_cell.length_a   1.000
_cell.length_b   1.000
_cell.length_c   1.000
_cell.angle_alpha   90.00
_cell.angle_beta   90.00
_cell.angle_gamma   90.00
#
_symmetry.space_group_name_H-M   'P 1'
#
loop_
_entity.id
_entity.type
_entity.pdbx_description
1 polymer ?
#
loop_
_entity_poly.entity_id
_entity_poly.type
_entity_poly.pdbx_seq_one_letter_code
_entity_poly.pdbx_strand_id
1 'polypeptide(L)'
;MVSAEDDVEQPFISHLLELRDRLLRMIIGILIVFLILLPFANDIYQAIAAPLKAELPNAGDLQAFGVVSPFFVPIKTALILSVFISIPWILYQFWAFVAPGLYRHEKRLVVPLVISSTLL
;
A
#
# COMPACT_ATOMS: atom_id res chain seq x y z
N MET A 1 -8.48 -40.13 -18.45
CA MET A 1 -7.15 -39.79 -17.93
C MET A 1 -7.14 -38.28 -17.77
N VAL A 2 -7.78 -37.79 -16.70
CA VAL A 2 -7.87 -36.36 -16.37
C VAL A 2 -6.70 -36.11 -15.42
N SER A 3 -5.67 -35.45 -15.92
CA SER A 3 -4.41 -35.25 -15.21
C SER A 3 -4.60 -34.31 -14.02
N ALA A 4 -3.98 -34.66 -12.89
CA ALA A 4 -3.93 -33.86 -11.68
C ALA A 4 -3.19 -32.50 -11.82
N GLU A 5 -2.70 -32.17 -13.02
CA GLU A 5 -2.04 -30.90 -13.35
C GLU A 5 -3.02 -29.71 -13.44
N ASP A 6 -4.25 -29.92 -13.94
CA ASP A 6 -5.25 -28.84 -14.08
C ASP A 6 -5.71 -28.26 -12.72
N ASP A 7 -5.72 -29.08 -11.67
CA ASP A 7 -6.18 -28.67 -10.33
C ASP A 7 -5.12 -27.85 -9.56
N VAL A 8 -3.85 -27.90 -10.01
CA VAL A 8 -2.71 -27.18 -9.43
C VAL A 8 -2.44 -25.86 -10.15
N GLU A 9 -2.72 -25.73 -11.45
CA GLU A 9 -2.59 -24.44 -12.16
C GLU A 9 -3.65 -23.41 -11.74
N GLN A 10 -4.89 -23.84 -11.51
CA GLN A 10 -5.98 -22.96 -11.06
C GLN A 10 -5.72 -22.21 -9.72
N PRO A 11 -5.12 -22.81 -8.67
CA PRO A 11 -4.82 -22.11 -7.43
C PRO A 11 -3.70 -21.06 -7.56
N PHE A 12 -2.70 -21.27 -8.43
CA PHE A 12 -1.67 -20.25 -8.68
C PHE A 12 -2.22 -19.05 -9.43
N ILE A 13 -3.00 -19.28 -10.49
CA ILE A 13 -3.61 -18.21 -11.28
C ILE A 13 -4.60 -17.41 -10.42
N SER A 14 -5.42 -18.07 -9.60
CA SER A 14 -6.35 -17.38 -8.70
C SER A 14 -5.65 -16.52 -7.64
N HIS A 15 -4.51 -16.97 -7.09
CA HIS A 15 -3.73 -16.19 -6.14
C HIS A 15 -3.06 -14.96 -6.79
N LEU A 16 -2.58 -15.08 -8.04
CA LEU A 16 -2.06 -13.93 -8.80
C LEU A 16 -3.16 -12.91 -9.14
N LEU A 17 -4.37 -13.38 -9.47
CA LEU A 17 -5.53 -12.51 -9.68
C LEU A 17 -5.91 -11.76 -8.40
N GLU A 18 -5.85 -12.42 -7.24
CA GLU A 18 -6.09 -11.80 -5.95
C GLU A 18 -5.05 -10.70 -5.65
N LEU A 19 -3.76 -10.97 -5.91
CA LEU A 19 -2.69 -9.97 -5.74
C LEU A 19 -2.96 -8.72 -6.59
N ARG A 20 -3.30 -8.91 -7.86
CA ARG A 20 -3.58 -7.81 -8.79
C ARG A 20 -4.74 -6.96 -8.28
N ASP A 21 -5.85 -7.59 -7.93
CA ASP A 21 -7.06 -6.88 -7.49
C ASP A 21 -6.82 -6.11 -6.18
N ARG A 22 -6.03 -6.67 -5.26
CA ARG A 22 -5.64 -5.99 -4.01
C ARG A 22 -4.67 -4.84 -4.27
N LEU A 23 -3.72 -5.02 -5.19
CA LEU A 23 -2.81 -3.96 -5.61
C LEU A 23 -3.58 -2.77 -6.18
N LEU A 24 -4.56 -3.02 -7.05
CA LEU A 24 -5.42 -1.97 -7.59
C LEU A 24 -6.20 -1.24 -6.48
N ARG A 25 -6.75 -1.97 -5.50
CA ARG A 25 -7.45 -1.35 -4.35
C ARG A 25 -6.51 -0.50 -3.49
N MET A 26 -5.27 -0.91 -3.29
CA MET A 26 -4.26 -0.11 -2.58
C MET A 26 -3.96 1.19 -3.33
N ILE A 27 -3.71 1.09 -4.64
CA ILE A 27 -3.42 2.24 -5.50
C ILE A 27 -4.60 3.21 -5.51
N ILE A 28 -5.83 2.72 -5.66
CA ILE A 28 -7.04 3.55 -5.65
C ILE A 28 -7.18 4.27 -4.30
N GLY A 29 -6.95 3.59 -3.17
CA GLY A 29 -6.99 4.21 -1.85
C GLY A 29 -5.98 5.35 -1.70
N ILE A 30 -4.72 5.11 -2.11
CA ILE A 30 -3.67 6.13 -2.13
C ILE A 30 -4.07 7.31 -3.02
N LEU A 31 -4.64 7.04 -4.19
CA LEU A 31 -5.02 8.06 -5.17
C LEU A 31 -6.17 8.93 -4.65
N ILE A 32 -7.14 8.35 -3.94
CA ILE A 32 -8.22 9.12 -3.29
C ILE A 32 -7.63 10.08 -2.25
N VAL A 33 -6.76 9.60 -1.36
CA VAL A 33 -6.12 10.45 -0.34
C VAL A 33 -5.25 11.52 -1.00
N PHE A 34 -4.52 11.16 -2.05
CA PHE A 34 -3.70 12.10 -2.82
C PHE A 34 -4.53 13.22 -3.47
N LEU A 35 -5.67 12.89 -4.11
CA LEU A 35 -6.56 13.88 -4.70
C LEU A 35 -7.14 14.85 -3.65
N ILE A 36 -7.38 14.37 -2.42
CA ILE A 36 -7.82 15.21 -1.30
C ILE A 36 -6.70 16.16 -0.82
N LEU A 37 -5.44 15.70 -0.82
CA LEU A 37 -4.29 16.50 -0.37
C LEU A 37 -3.74 17.46 -1.44
N LEU A 38 -4.01 17.19 -2.71
CA LEU A 38 -3.57 18.00 -3.85
C LEU A 38 -3.81 19.52 -3.70
N PRO A 39 -5.02 20.01 -3.31
CA PRO A 39 -5.23 21.45 -3.11
C PRO A 39 -4.36 22.06 -2.00
N PHE A 40 -3.88 21.24 -1.04
CA PHE A 40 -3.06 21.66 0.09
C PHE A 40 -1.57 21.36 -0.09
N ALA A 41 -1.15 20.86 -1.26
CA ALA A 41 0.21 20.36 -1.50
C ALA A 41 1.29 21.43 -1.21
N ASN A 42 1.02 22.69 -1.58
CA ASN A 42 1.93 23.81 -1.33
C ASN A 42 2.09 24.09 0.16
N ASP A 43 0.98 24.15 0.91
CA ASP A 43 0.99 24.44 2.33
C ASP A 43 1.72 23.35 3.12
N ILE A 44 1.47 22.08 2.77
CA ILE A 44 2.15 20.92 3.33
C ILE A 44 3.66 21.02 3.09
N TYR A 45 4.08 21.35 1.87
CA TYR A 45 5.50 21.49 1.55
C TYR A 45 6.16 22.62 2.34
N GLN A 46 5.51 23.79 2.44
CA GLN A 46 6.07 24.92 3.18
C GLN A 46 6.19 24.62 4.68
N ALA A 47 5.22 23.92 5.26
CA ALA A 47 5.28 23.50 6.66
C ALA A 47 6.45 22.55 6.93
N ILE A 48 6.71 21.60 6.03
CA ILE A 48 7.84 20.65 6.15
C ILE A 48 9.18 21.33 5.86
N ALA A 49 9.22 22.26 4.90
CA ALA A 49 10.44 22.95 4.50
C ALA A 49 10.81 24.14 5.41
N ALA A 50 9.89 24.65 6.23
CA ALA A 50 10.13 25.77 7.16
C ALA A 50 11.34 25.58 8.08
N PRO A 51 11.50 24.45 8.82
CA PRO A 51 12.67 24.25 9.68
C PRO A 51 13.97 24.17 8.86
N LEU A 52 13.93 23.58 7.67
CA LEU A 52 15.10 23.47 6.79
C LEU A 52 15.56 24.85 6.29
N LYS A 53 14.63 25.75 5.97
CA LYS A 53 14.95 27.13 5.56
C LYS A 53 15.53 27.97 6.70
N ALA A 54 15.11 27.71 7.94
CA ALA A 54 15.61 28.43 9.11
C ALA A 54 17.10 28.15 9.39
N GLU A 55 17.55 26.92 9.12
CA GLU A 55 18.94 26.47 9.31
C GLU A 55 19.86 26.83 8.11
N LEU A 56 19.29 27.22 6.98
CA LEU A 56 20.00 27.55 5.74
C LEU A 56 19.74 29.03 5.31
N PRO A 57 20.21 30.03 6.09
CA PRO A 57 19.94 31.45 5.83
C PRO A 57 20.53 31.97 4.51
N ASN A 58 21.50 31.25 3.93
CA ASN A 58 22.17 31.61 2.67
C ASN A 58 21.82 30.70 1.48
N ALA A 59 20.77 29.89 1.54
CA ALA A 59 20.21 29.25 0.34
C ALA A 59 19.39 30.23 -0.53
N GLY A 60 19.52 31.54 -0.27
CA GLY A 60 18.78 32.64 -0.87
C GLY A 60 19.05 32.92 -2.35
N ASP A 61 19.78 32.06 -3.07
CA ASP A 61 19.94 32.23 -4.52
C ASP A 61 20.10 30.92 -5.30
N LEU A 62 19.55 29.82 -4.80
CA LEU A 62 19.36 28.61 -5.60
C LEU A 62 18.11 28.74 -6.48
N GLN A 63 18.08 29.81 -7.29
CA GLN A 63 17.24 29.93 -8.49
C GLN A 63 17.74 29.00 -9.62
N ALA A 64 18.39 27.89 -9.27
CA ALA A 64 19.00 26.90 -10.15
C ALA A 64 18.25 25.55 -10.13
N PHE A 65 17.11 25.46 -9.44
CA PHE A 65 16.18 24.38 -9.69
C PHE A 65 15.36 24.78 -10.92
N GLY A 66 15.57 24.08 -12.04
CA GLY A 66 14.88 24.34 -13.30
C GLY A 66 13.39 24.61 -13.07
N VAL A 67 12.81 25.52 -13.87
CA VAL A 67 11.47 26.16 -13.78
C VAL A 67 10.30 25.23 -13.39
N VAL A 68 10.51 23.93 -13.52
CA VAL A 68 9.62 22.81 -13.22
C VAL A 68 9.56 22.46 -11.72
N SER A 69 10.62 22.72 -10.95
CA SER A 69 10.74 22.36 -9.52
C SER A 69 9.64 22.92 -8.60
N PRO A 70 9.20 24.19 -8.74
CA PRO A 70 8.14 24.76 -7.89
C PRO A 70 6.80 24.01 -8.03
N PHE A 71 6.57 23.36 -9.17
CA PHE A 71 5.35 22.61 -9.43
C PHE A 71 5.44 21.15 -8.96
N PHE A 72 6.55 20.47 -9.26
CA PHE A 72 6.68 19.04 -8.99
C PHE A 72 7.02 18.72 -7.53
N VAL A 73 7.73 19.61 -6.83
CA VAL A 73 8.14 19.35 -5.44
C VAL A 73 6.92 19.24 -4.50
N PRO A 74 5.97 20.21 -4.48
CA PRO A 74 4.78 20.10 -3.63
C PRO A 74 3.93 18.87 -3.94
N ILE A 75 3.73 18.57 -5.23
CA ILE A 75 2.97 17.40 -5.68
C ILE A 75 3.63 16.10 -5.21
N LYS A 76 4.96 15.98 -5.33
CA LYS A 76 5.71 14.81 -4.86
C LYS A 76 5.61 14.67 -3.34
N THR A 77 5.68 15.77 -2.60
CA THR A 77 5.51 15.76 -1.15
C THR A 77 4.10 15.30 -0.77
N ALA A 78 3.06 15.80 -1.42
CA ALA A 78 1.68 15.37 -1.19
C ALA A 78 1.46 13.89 -1.52
N LEU A 79 2.11 13.38 -2.58
CA LEU A 79 2.07 11.96 -2.95
C LEU A 79 2.73 11.07 -1.89
N ILE A 80 3.90 11.48 -1.38
CA ILE A 80 4.57 10.74 -0.30
C ILE A 80 3.68 10.73 0.95
N LEU A 81 3.14 11.89 1.33
CA LEU A 81 2.26 12.00 2.49
C LEU A 81 0.96 11.20 2.35
N SER A 82 0.38 11.13 1.15
CA SER A 82 -0.83 10.34 0.91
C SER A 82 -0.58 8.84 1.12
N VAL A 83 0.60 8.33 0.76
CA VAL A 83 1.00 6.94 1.04
C VAL A 83 1.07 6.71 2.55
N PHE A 84 1.69 7.64 3.31
CA PHE A 84 1.77 7.54 4.77
C PHE A 84 0.38 7.50 5.43
N ILE A 85 -0.52 8.40 5.01
CA ILE A 85 -1.90 8.42 5.52
C ILE A 85 -2.66 7.15 5.13
N SER A 86 -2.35 6.59 3.96
CA SER A 86 -2.99 5.37 3.46
C SER A 86 -2.42 4.07 4.05
N ILE A 87 -1.41 4.13 4.94
CA ILE A 87 -0.80 2.95 5.57
C ILE A 87 -1.84 1.99 6.18
N PRO A 88 -2.85 2.43 6.96
CA PRO A 88 -3.83 1.51 7.54
C PRO A 88 -4.59 0.72 6.46
N TRP A 89 -4.92 1.36 5.35
CA TRP A 89 -5.58 0.74 4.20
C TRP A 89 -4.66 -0.23 3.46
N ILE A 90 -3.43 0.20 3.18
CA ILE A 90 -2.40 -0.63 2.54
C ILE A 90 -2.15 -1.90 3.37
N LEU A 91 -1.97 -1.74 4.68
CA LEU A 91 -1.79 -2.86 5.60
C LEU A 91 -2.99 -3.79 5.58
N TYR A 92 -4.22 -3.28 5.64
CA TYR A 92 -5.42 -4.11 5.54
C TYR A 92 -5.44 -4.95 4.26
N GLN A 93 -5.18 -4.34 3.10
CA GLN A 93 -5.17 -5.06 1.83
C GLN A 93 -4.04 -6.08 1.75
N PHE A 94 -2.87 -5.75 2.31
CA PHE A 94 -1.71 -6.63 2.38
C PHE A 94 -1.98 -7.85 3.28
N TRP A 95 -2.49 -7.65 4.50
CA TRP A 95 -2.85 -8.73 5.40
C TRP A 95 -3.92 -9.65 4.83
N ALA A 96 -4.91 -9.06 4.17
CA ALA A 96 -5.97 -9.83 3.56
C ALA A 96 -5.48 -10.67 2.35
N PHE A 97 -4.35 -10.31 1.70
CA PHE A 97 -3.65 -11.16 0.72
C PHE A 97 -2.86 -12.30 1.39
N VAL A 98 -2.17 -12.00 2.50
CA VAL A 98 -1.31 -12.99 3.19
C VAL A 98 -2.14 -14.04 3.93
N ALA A 99 -3.26 -13.66 4.53
CA ALA A 99 -4.14 -14.55 5.28
C ALA A 99 -4.62 -15.80 4.51
N PRO A 100 -5.12 -15.73 3.25
CA PRO A 100 -5.50 -16.91 2.50
C PRO A 100 -4.31 -17.84 2.17
N GLY A 101 -3.09 -17.30 1.99
CA GLY A 101 -1.88 -18.10 1.76
C GLY A 101 -1.43 -18.90 2.99
N LEU A 102 -1.65 -18.37 4.20
CA LEU A 102 -1.23 -19.01 5.45
C LEU A 102 -2.28 -19.97 6.03
N TYR A 103 -3.58 -19.67 5.90
CA TYR A 103 -4.67 -20.46 6.50
C TYR A 103 -5.28 -21.53 5.58
N ARG A 104 -4.89 -21.58 4.30
CA ARG A 104 -5.40 -22.60 3.35
C ARG A 104 -4.96 -24.02 3.70
N HIS A 105 -3.85 -24.20 4.41
CA HIS A 105 -3.31 -25.52 4.73
C HIS A 105 -3.79 -26.15 6.05
N GLU A 106 -4.49 -25.43 6.93
CA GLU A 106 -4.75 -25.95 8.30
C GLU A 106 -6.20 -25.88 8.81
N LYS A 107 -7.20 -25.60 7.97
CA LYS A 107 -8.60 -25.56 8.45
C LYS A 107 -9.41 -26.86 8.36
N ARG A 108 -8.90 -27.96 7.76
CA ARG A 108 -9.70 -29.20 7.58
C ARG A 108 -9.35 -30.36 8.52
N LEU A 109 -8.21 -30.32 9.23
CA LEU A 109 -7.79 -31.40 10.15
C LEU A 109 -7.93 -31.04 11.64
N VAL A 110 -7.98 -29.76 12.00
CA VAL A 110 -8.11 -29.32 13.40
C VAL A 110 -9.54 -29.54 13.92
N VAL A 111 -10.56 -29.39 13.07
CA VAL A 111 -11.97 -29.57 13.45
C VAL A 111 -12.29 -31.01 13.93
N PRO A 112 -11.93 -32.09 13.19
CA PRO A 112 -12.18 -33.46 13.69
C PRO A 112 -11.30 -33.82 14.90
N LEU A 113 -10.07 -33.30 14.99
CA LEU A 113 -9.15 -33.58 16.10
C LEU A 113 -9.65 -32.98 17.43
N VAL A 114 -10.12 -31.73 17.41
CA VAL A 114 -10.63 -31.05 18.61
C VAL A 114 -11.94 -31.69 19.10
N ILE A 115 -12.81 -32.14 18.19
CA ILE A 115 -14.03 -32.90 18.55
C ILE A 115 -13.65 -34.24 19.18
N SER A 116 -12.67 -34.96 18.62
CA SER A 116 -12.23 -36.25 19.17
C SER A 116 -11.55 -36.12 20.53
N SER A 117 -10.82 -35.02 20.79
CA SER A 117 -10.15 -34.81 22.09
C SER A 117 -11.08 -34.30 23.17
N THR A 118 -12.20 -33.65 22.81
CA THR A 118 -13.17 -33.12 23.79
C THR A 118 -14.18 -34.19 24.22
N LEU A 119 -14.32 -35.26 23.44
CA LEU A 119 -15.22 -36.38 23.72
C LEU A 119 -14.54 -37.62 24.32
N LEU A 120 -13.21 -37.60 24.51
CA LEU A 120 -12.42 -38.71 25.07
C LEU A 120 -11.99 -38.44 26.50
#